data_AF-A0A0M2V4K3-F1
#
_entry.id   AF-A0A0M2V4K3-F1
#
_cell.length_a   1.000
_cell.length_b   1.000
_cell.length_c   1.000
_cell.angle_alpha   90.00
_cell.angle_beta   90.00
_cell.angle_gamma   90.00
#
_symmetry.space_group_name_H-M   'P 1'
#
loop_
_entity.id
_entity.type
_entity.pdbx_description
1 polymer ?
#
loop_
_entity_poly.entity_id
_entity_poly.type
_entity_poly.pdbx_seq_one_letter_code
_entity_poly.pdbx_strand_id
1 'polypeptide(L)'
;MRCKYTFEVDGTVKPERIMAFELDDFRFEFEVTDGFITKIFLSFPIDISELPTIEKAAFELITPQINLSYPKFNEVIEIVSGIEGSWSLWGAERIDIDEPLISFEAESKYEETLITINNIKVSIADFDHSNLPRIPPELLIKPIIASVKEKSHDVRLSFYRRGMLDLKSREYIEAFYDFYLMLESTFSEGKTKNSQIEQKLVESTILRDCVLQTVLSSGYANTLPHELKPLYVRKYDSLKYEEFIKKLVSIRGFLHHHNMKRSDNWSPTKQGTYRLEATMLSEICCRVGMHIFFETNERTKTDGAYSELIKRFLSSDTASISLCQ
;
A
#
# COMPACT_ATOMS: atom_id res chain seq x y z
N MET A 1 -12.93 -29.01 -17.53
CA MET A 1 -13.16 -27.84 -16.63
C MET A 1 -12.17 -26.74 -16.94
N ARG A 2 -12.55 -25.49 -16.66
CA ARG A 2 -11.68 -24.32 -16.84
C ARG A 2 -11.63 -23.47 -15.59
N CYS A 3 -10.46 -22.89 -15.32
CA CYS A 3 -10.33 -21.74 -14.43
C CYS A 3 -10.33 -20.48 -15.27
N LYS A 4 -11.04 -19.44 -14.82
CA LYS A 4 -11.14 -18.15 -15.50
C LYS A 4 -10.85 -17.02 -14.53
N TYR A 5 -9.79 -16.27 -14.83
CA TYR A 5 -9.47 -15.01 -14.18
C TYR A 5 -10.13 -13.86 -14.94
N THR A 6 -10.73 -12.94 -14.19
CA THR A 6 -11.30 -11.70 -14.71
C THR A 6 -10.59 -10.53 -14.04
N PHE A 7 -10.08 -9.63 -14.87
CA PHE A 7 -9.38 -8.40 -14.47
C PHE A 7 -10.15 -7.19 -14.98
N GLU A 8 -10.36 -6.21 -14.11
CA GLU A 8 -10.89 -4.90 -14.51
C GLU A 8 -9.78 -4.08 -15.19
N VAL A 9 -10.15 -3.28 -16.19
CA VAL A 9 -9.24 -2.42 -16.95
C VAL A 9 -9.66 -0.97 -16.77
N ASP A 10 -8.76 -0.16 -16.22
CA ASP A 10 -8.89 1.29 -16.18
C ASP A 10 -8.14 1.91 -17.36
N GLY A 11 -8.81 2.79 -18.09
CA GLY A 11 -8.23 3.54 -19.19
C GLY A 11 -9.12 3.63 -20.41
N THR A 12 -8.49 3.88 -21.57
CA THR A 12 -9.16 4.26 -22.81
C THR A 12 -8.74 3.40 -24.01
N VAL A 13 -8.34 2.14 -23.76
CA VAL A 13 -7.98 1.20 -24.82
C VAL A 13 -9.20 0.93 -25.71
N LYS A 14 -9.14 1.41 -26.95
CA LYS A 14 -10.24 1.37 -27.91
C LYS A 14 -9.88 0.55 -29.15
N PRO A 15 -10.22 -0.75 -29.20
CA PRO A 15 -9.93 -1.60 -30.34
C PRO A 15 -10.83 -1.23 -31.54
N GLU A 16 -10.31 -1.31 -32.76
CA GLU A 16 -11.14 -1.22 -33.97
C GLU A 16 -12.06 -2.45 -34.11
N ARG A 17 -11.49 -3.62 -33.80
CA ARG A 17 -12.17 -4.91 -33.71
C ARG A 17 -11.53 -5.73 -32.61
N ILE A 18 -12.33 -6.53 -31.92
CA ILE A 18 -11.84 -7.45 -30.90
C ILE A 18 -12.43 -8.83 -31.16
N MET A 19 -11.63 -9.86 -30.89
CA MET A 19 -12.08 -11.25 -30.97
C MET A 19 -11.49 -12.03 -29.80
N ALA A 20 -12.24 -13.01 -29.32
CA ALA A 20 -11.67 -14.04 -28.47
C ALA A 20 -10.70 -14.89 -29.29
N PHE A 21 -9.60 -15.29 -28.66
CA PHE A 21 -8.61 -16.16 -29.30
C PHE A 21 -7.94 -17.07 -28.27
N GLU A 22 -7.34 -18.14 -28.76
CA GLU A 22 -6.57 -19.08 -27.96
C GLU A 22 -5.10 -18.98 -28.36
N LEU A 23 -4.22 -18.98 -27.36
CA LEU A 23 -2.78 -19.03 -27.51
C LEU A 23 -2.23 -19.96 -26.45
N ASP A 24 -1.54 -21.02 -26.88
CA ASP A 24 -1.19 -22.16 -26.04
C ASP A 24 -2.43 -22.75 -25.34
N ASP A 25 -2.43 -22.90 -24.01
CA ASP A 25 -3.58 -23.38 -23.25
C ASP A 25 -4.47 -22.25 -22.70
N PHE A 26 -4.11 -20.99 -22.98
CA PHE A 26 -4.86 -19.82 -22.56
C PHE A 26 -5.85 -19.37 -23.63
N ARG A 27 -7.06 -19.06 -23.18
CA ARG A 27 -8.10 -18.38 -23.95
C ARG A 27 -8.29 -16.98 -23.42
N PHE A 28 -8.16 -16.01 -24.32
CA PHE A 28 -8.33 -14.59 -24.05
C PHE A 28 -9.69 -14.15 -24.56
N GLU A 29 -10.46 -13.48 -23.70
CA GLU A 29 -11.72 -12.84 -24.05
C GLU A 29 -11.74 -11.44 -23.45
N PHE A 30 -12.62 -10.57 -23.96
CA PHE A 30 -12.63 -9.16 -23.59
C PHE A 30 -14.06 -8.66 -23.44
N GLU A 31 -14.28 -7.84 -22.42
CA GLU A 31 -15.51 -7.05 -22.30
C GLU A 31 -15.25 -5.66 -22.88
N VAL A 32 -16.16 -5.19 -23.74
CA VAL A 32 -16.08 -3.86 -24.33
C VAL A 32 -17.35 -3.08 -24.00
N THR A 33 -17.20 -1.95 -23.32
CA THR A 33 -18.28 -1.02 -22.98
C THR A 33 -17.98 0.34 -23.61
N ASP A 34 -18.95 0.90 -24.34
CA ASP A 34 -18.80 2.17 -25.07
C ASP A 34 -17.59 2.24 -26.02
N GLY A 35 -17.16 1.07 -26.52
CA GLY A 35 -16.01 0.91 -27.40
C GLY A 35 -14.66 0.84 -26.68
N PHE A 36 -14.62 0.86 -25.36
CA PHE A 36 -13.41 0.70 -24.55
C PHE A 36 -13.37 -0.69 -23.92
N ILE A 37 -12.18 -1.29 -23.84
CA ILE A 37 -11.99 -2.55 -23.10
C ILE A 37 -12.12 -2.25 -21.61
N THR A 38 -13.12 -2.85 -20.96
CA THR A 38 -13.37 -2.71 -19.53
C THR A 38 -12.90 -3.91 -18.72
N LYS A 39 -12.81 -5.10 -19.35
CA LYS A 39 -12.33 -6.32 -18.68
C LYS A 39 -11.51 -7.20 -19.61
N ILE A 40 -10.54 -7.89 -19.03
CA ILE A 40 -9.85 -9.02 -19.66
C ILE A 40 -10.24 -10.29 -18.94
N PHE A 41 -10.62 -11.29 -19.72
CA PHE A 41 -10.83 -12.64 -19.24
C PHE A 41 -9.71 -13.54 -19.75
N LEU A 42 -9.08 -14.25 -18.83
CA LEU A 42 -8.07 -15.25 -19.14
C LEU A 42 -8.53 -16.59 -18.57
N SER A 43 -8.80 -17.56 -19.43
CA SER A 43 -9.20 -18.91 -18.99
C SER A 43 -8.29 -19.99 -19.53
N PHE A 44 -8.14 -21.09 -18.79
CA PHE A 44 -7.30 -22.23 -19.15
C PHE A 44 -7.86 -23.51 -18.51
N PRO A 45 -7.58 -24.69 -19.08
CA PRO A 45 -8.03 -25.96 -18.52
C PRO A 45 -7.37 -26.24 -17.17
N ILE A 46 -8.12 -26.88 -16.27
CA ILE A 46 -7.62 -27.31 -14.94
C ILE A 46 -8.08 -28.73 -14.60
N ASP A 47 -7.35 -29.38 -13.70
CA ASP A 47 -7.70 -30.68 -13.14
C ASP A 47 -8.57 -30.57 -11.87
N ILE A 48 -9.25 -31.66 -11.52
CA ILE A 48 -10.09 -31.74 -10.29
C ILE A 48 -9.29 -31.43 -9.02
N SER A 49 -8.00 -31.81 -8.99
CA SER A 49 -7.11 -31.55 -7.84
C SER A 49 -6.83 -30.05 -7.63
N GLU A 50 -7.12 -29.21 -8.63
CA GLU A 50 -6.89 -27.78 -8.58
C GLU A 50 -8.16 -27.00 -8.18
N LEU A 51 -9.29 -27.68 -7.96
CA LEU A 51 -10.50 -27.04 -7.47
C LEU A 51 -10.36 -26.65 -5.99
N PRO A 52 -10.94 -25.51 -5.59
CA PRO A 52 -11.09 -25.20 -4.17
C PRO A 52 -11.97 -26.26 -3.50
N THR A 53 -11.62 -26.63 -2.27
CA THR A 53 -12.34 -27.68 -1.53
C THR A 53 -12.85 -27.18 -0.18
N ILE A 54 -14.00 -27.71 0.24
CA ILE A 54 -14.55 -27.48 1.58
C ILE A 54 -14.38 -28.79 2.35
N GLU A 55 -13.49 -28.79 3.33
CA GLU A 55 -13.36 -29.89 4.27
C GLU A 55 -14.48 -29.80 5.31
N LYS A 56 -15.41 -30.75 5.25
CA LYS A 56 -16.48 -30.87 6.24
C LYS A 56 -15.87 -31.26 7.57
N ALA A 57 -16.24 -30.53 8.62
CA ALA A 57 -15.84 -30.82 9.98
C ALA A 57 -16.22 -32.26 10.37
N ALA A 58 -15.24 -33.03 10.84
CA ALA A 58 -15.46 -34.42 11.28
C ALA A 58 -16.31 -34.53 12.56
N PHE A 59 -16.50 -33.42 13.30
CA PHE A 59 -17.24 -33.34 14.56
C PHE A 59 -18.00 -32.01 14.68
N GLU A 60 -19.12 -32.01 15.41
CA GLU A 60 -20.05 -30.86 15.59
C GLU A 60 -19.42 -29.58 16.16
N LEU A 61 -18.17 -29.62 16.63
CA LEU A 61 -17.45 -28.50 17.26
C LEU A 61 -16.32 -27.90 16.41
N ILE A 62 -16.08 -28.38 15.19
CA ILE A 62 -15.00 -27.87 14.33
C ILE A 62 -15.61 -26.97 13.23
N THR A 63 -15.01 -25.80 13.01
CA THR A 63 -15.39 -24.89 11.91
C THR A 63 -14.94 -25.50 10.57
N PRO A 64 -15.80 -25.58 9.55
CA PRO A 64 -15.41 -26.09 8.24
C PRO A 64 -14.23 -25.28 7.67
N GLN A 65 -13.27 -25.97 7.07
CA GLN A 65 -12.10 -25.33 6.45
C GLN A 65 -12.31 -25.23 4.94
N ILE A 66 -12.03 -24.05 4.39
CA ILE A 66 -12.04 -23.80 2.95
C ILE A 66 -10.59 -23.75 2.48
N ASN A 67 -10.22 -24.69 1.62
CA ASN A 67 -8.94 -24.69 0.94
C ASN A 67 -9.11 -23.95 -0.40
N LEU A 68 -8.63 -22.71 -0.47
CA LEU A 68 -8.66 -21.91 -1.68
C LEU A 68 -7.56 -22.35 -2.64
N SER A 69 -7.86 -22.38 -3.94
CA SER A 69 -6.91 -22.70 -5.00
C SER A 69 -6.82 -21.53 -5.97
N TYR A 70 -5.59 -21.23 -6.40
CA TYR A 70 -5.26 -20.15 -7.34
C TYR A 70 -4.39 -20.71 -8.49
N PRO A 71 -4.97 -21.52 -9.39
CA PRO A 71 -4.22 -22.22 -10.43
C PRO A 71 -3.42 -21.24 -11.30
N LYS A 72 -2.16 -21.56 -11.61
CA LYS A 72 -1.27 -20.76 -12.47
C LYS A 72 -1.16 -19.27 -12.12
N PHE A 73 -1.48 -18.85 -10.90
CA PHE A 73 -1.61 -17.43 -10.55
C PHE A 73 -0.40 -16.58 -10.97
N ASN A 74 0.82 -17.02 -10.66
CA ASN A 74 2.03 -16.26 -11.01
C ASN A 74 2.19 -16.09 -12.53
N GLU A 75 1.92 -17.13 -13.32
CA GLU A 75 2.02 -17.09 -14.78
C GLU A 75 0.98 -16.12 -15.38
N VAL A 76 -0.26 -16.21 -14.89
CA VAL A 76 -1.35 -15.30 -15.27
C VAL A 76 -0.98 -13.84 -15.00
N ILE A 77 -0.43 -13.54 -13.83
CA ILE A 77 -0.05 -12.18 -13.44
C ILE A 77 1.07 -11.63 -14.33
N GLU A 78 2.06 -12.44 -14.71
CA GLU A 78 3.11 -12.02 -15.66
C GLU A 78 2.53 -11.70 -17.05
N ILE A 79 1.64 -12.55 -17.56
CA ILE A 79 1.00 -12.35 -18.86
C ILE A 79 0.22 -11.02 -18.85
N VAL A 80 -0.64 -10.82 -17.84
CA VAL A 80 -1.48 -9.61 -17.75
C VAL A 80 -0.64 -8.36 -17.52
N SER A 81 0.43 -8.44 -16.72
CA SER A 81 1.39 -7.34 -16.56
C SER A 81 2.05 -6.95 -17.90
N GLY A 82 2.39 -7.93 -18.73
CA GLY A 82 2.92 -7.69 -20.07
C GLY A 82 1.91 -7.01 -21.00
N ILE A 83 0.62 -7.38 -20.87
CA ILE A 83 -0.48 -6.74 -21.60
C ILE A 83 -0.65 -5.29 -21.14
N GLU A 84 -0.74 -5.04 -19.83
CA GLU A 84 -0.85 -3.69 -19.26
C GLU A 84 0.27 -2.78 -19.75
N GLY A 85 1.53 -3.23 -19.61
CA GLY A 85 2.69 -2.48 -20.06
C GLY A 85 2.65 -2.16 -21.55
N SER A 86 2.21 -3.10 -22.38
CA SER A 86 2.04 -2.87 -23.82
C SER A 86 0.90 -1.89 -24.09
N TRP A 87 -0.26 -2.10 -23.46
CA TRP A 87 -1.47 -1.31 -23.66
C TRP A 87 -1.40 0.11 -23.11
N SER A 88 -0.43 0.40 -22.25
CA SER A 88 -0.14 1.77 -21.81
C SER A 88 0.10 2.74 -22.98
N LEU A 89 0.68 2.25 -24.09
CA LEU A 89 0.89 3.03 -25.31
C LEU A 89 -0.42 3.42 -26.03
N TRP A 90 -1.51 2.74 -25.70
CA TRP A 90 -2.84 2.93 -26.28
C TRP A 90 -3.89 3.31 -25.23
N GLY A 91 -3.44 3.84 -24.08
CA GLY A 91 -4.30 4.47 -23.09
C GLY A 91 -4.79 3.55 -21.97
N ALA A 92 -4.23 2.35 -21.79
CA ALA A 92 -4.43 1.63 -20.52
C ALA A 92 -3.70 2.40 -19.40
N GLU A 93 -4.41 2.69 -18.32
CA GLU A 93 -3.84 3.28 -17.12
C GLU A 93 -3.45 2.18 -16.14
N ARG A 94 -4.31 1.17 -15.97
CA ARG A 94 -4.10 0.03 -15.06
C ARG A 94 -4.96 -1.17 -15.46
N ILE A 95 -4.47 -2.37 -15.21
CA ILE A 95 -5.25 -3.60 -15.16
C ILE A 95 -5.18 -4.12 -13.72
N ASP A 96 -6.33 -4.37 -13.09
CA ASP A 96 -6.36 -4.69 -11.65
C ASP A 96 -5.96 -6.15 -11.37
N ILE A 97 -4.65 -6.39 -11.35
CA ILE A 97 -4.04 -7.70 -11.13
C ILE A 97 -4.05 -8.14 -9.66
N ASP A 98 -4.30 -7.22 -8.72
CA ASP A 98 -4.25 -7.50 -7.28
C ASP A 98 -5.57 -8.10 -6.75
N GLU A 99 -6.70 -7.76 -7.37
CA GLU A 99 -8.06 -8.17 -6.95
C GLU A 99 -8.84 -8.93 -8.03
N PRO A 100 -8.28 -9.97 -8.67
CA PRO A 100 -8.99 -10.68 -9.71
C PRO A 100 -10.21 -11.44 -9.18
N LEU A 101 -11.23 -11.53 -10.02
CA LEU A 101 -12.31 -12.50 -9.85
C LEU A 101 -11.89 -13.82 -10.50
N ILE A 102 -11.86 -14.89 -9.72
CA ILE A 102 -11.52 -16.24 -10.15
C ILE A 102 -12.81 -17.04 -10.20
N SER A 103 -13.05 -17.71 -11.32
CA SER A 103 -14.25 -18.53 -11.53
C SER A 103 -13.87 -19.89 -12.09
N PHE A 104 -14.63 -20.91 -11.69
CA PHE A 104 -14.46 -22.28 -12.13
C PHE A 104 -15.66 -22.67 -13.00
N GLU A 105 -15.39 -22.98 -14.26
CA GLU A 105 -16.42 -23.25 -15.27
C GLU A 105 -16.39 -24.74 -15.65
N ALA A 106 -17.54 -25.39 -15.50
CA ALA A 106 -17.74 -26.75 -15.95
C ALA A 106 -17.95 -26.80 -17.47
N GLU A 107 -17.31 -27.74 -18.14
CA GLU A 107 -17.49 -28.02 -19.57
C GLU A 107 -18.48 -29.18 -19.79
N SER A 108 -18.89 -29.87 -18.71
CA SER A 108 -19.92 -30.91 -18.74
C SER A 108 -20.80 -30.89 -17.48
N LYS A 109 -22.00 -31.47 -17.59
CA LYS A 109 -22.90 -31.68 -16.43
C LYS A 109 -22.27 -32.52 -15.31
N TYR A 110 -21.34 -33.41 -15.64
CA TYR A 110 -20.62 -34.19 -14.65
C TYR A 110 -19.69 -33.29 -13.83
N GLU A 111 -18.91 -32.45 -14.52
CA GLU A 111 -18.00 -31.49 -13.89
C GLU A 111 -18.73 -30.45 -13.03
N GLU A 112 -19.93 -30.03 -13.43
CA GLU A 112 -20.78 -29.12 -12.64
C GLU A 112 -21.07 -29.67 -11.24
N THR A 113 -21.14 -31.00 -11.08
CA THR A 113 -21.34 -31.62 -9.76
C THR A 113 -20.08 -31.64 -8.89
N LEU A 114 -18.89 -31.43 -9.47
CA LEU A 114 -17.61 -31.44 -8.78
C LEU A 114 -17.23 -30.06 -8.24
N ILE A 115 -17.71 -28.99 -8.88
CA ILE A 115 -17.41 -27.61 -8.48
C ILE A 115 -18.30 -27.23 -7.29
N THR A 116 -17.69 -27.07 -6.12
CA THR A 116 -18.41 -26.69 -4.89
C THR A 116 -18.35 -25.18 -4.61
N ILE A 117 -17.31 -24.51 -5.12
CA ILE A 117 -17.14 -23.06 -5.06
C ILE A 117 -16.94 -22.58 -6.50
N ASN A 118 -17.93 -21.84 -7.00
CA ASN A 118 -17.94 -21.39 -8.40
C ASN A 118 -17.08 -20.14 -8.64
N ASN A 119 -16.94 -19.29 -7.61
CA ASN A 119 -16.17 -18.06 -7.72
C ASN A 119 -15.47 -17.70 -6.40
N ILE A 120 -14.34 -17.01 -6.54
CA ILE A 120 -13.54 -16.43 -5.46
C ILE A 120 -13.18 -15.02 -5.91
N LYS A 121 -13.57 -14.01 -5.13
CA LYS A 121 -13.09 -12.63 -5.31
C LYS A 121 -11.99 -12.36 -4.30
N VAL A 122 -10.80 -12.05 -4.79
CA VAL A 122 -9.73 -11.52 -3.95
C VAL A 122 -9.99 -10.03 -3.75
N SER A 123 -9.94 -9.55 -2.50
CA SER A 123 -10.05 -8.12 -2.23
C SER A 123 -9.14 -7.69 -1.10
N ILE A 124 -8.53 -6.52 -1.25
CA ILE A 124 -7.80 -5.81 -0.20
C ILE A 124 -8.82 -4.95 0.54
N ALA A 125 -8.95 -5.18 1.85
CA ALA A 125 -9.87 -4.41 2.67
C ALA A 125 -9.52 -2.92 2.67
N ASP A 126 -10.51 -2.09 2.34
CA ASP A 126 -10.40 -0.65 2.48
C ASP A 126 -10.37 -0.23 3.95
N PHE A 127 -9.76 0.92 4.21
CA PHE A 127 -9.77 1.52 5.54
C PHE A 127 -11.15 2.11 5.84
N ASP A 128 -11.80 1.60 6.89
CA ASP A 128 -13.08 2.15 7.35
C ASP A 128 -12.86 3.52 8.04
N HIS A 129 -13.21 4.59 7.34
CA HIS A 129 -13.13 5.95 7.87
C HIS A 129 -14.28 6.31 8.81
N SER A 130 -15.33 5.48 8.93
CA SER A 130 -16.54 5.83 9.69
C SER A 130 -16.28 5.98 11.20
N ASN A 131 -15.23 5.34 11.70
CA ASN A 131 -14.88 5.29 13.12
C ASN A 131 -13.65 6.14 13.49
N LEU A 132 -13.25 7.10 12.64
CA LEU A 132 -12.11 7.97 12.95
C LEU A 132 -12.40 8.87 14.17
N PRO A 133 -11.45 9.01 15.11
CA PRO A 133 -11.61 9.91 16.25
C PRO A 133 -11.67 11.37 15.78
N ARG A 134 -12.44 12.19 16.50
CA ARG A 134 -12.47 13.64 16.28
C ARG A 134 -11.13 14.24 16.65
N ILE A 135 -10.59 15.12 15.80
CA ILE A 135 -9.37 15.86 16.09
C ILE A 135 -9.63 16.95 17.14
N PRO A 136 -8.79 17.07 18.18
CA PRO A 136 -8.85 18.20 19.10
C PRO A 136 -8.64 19.53 18.35
N PRO A 137 -9.36 20.62 18.72
CA PRO A 137 -9.23 21.92 18.04
C PRO A 137 -7.80 22.47 17.99
N GLU A 138 -6.99 22.18 19.00
CA GLU A 138 -5.59 22.59 19.04
C GLU A 138 -4.73 21.97 17.93
N LEU A 139 -4.99 20.71 17.57
CA LEU A 139 -4.28 20.03 16.48
C LEU A 139 -4.69 20.57 15.11
N LEU A 140 -5.86 21.21 15.02
CA LEU A 140 -6.33 21.90 13.82
C LEU A 140 -5.78 23.34 13.72
N ILE A 141 -5.78 24.07 14.82
CA ILE A 141 -5.50 25.52 14.82
C ILE A 141 -4.00 25.82 14.93
N LYS A 142 -3.24 25.09 15.74
CA LYS A 142 -1.79 25.35 15.93
C LYS A 142 -0.99 25.28 14.62
N PRO A 143 -1.21 24.32 13.69
CA PRO A 143 -0.56 24.35 12.38
C PRO A 143 -0.77 25.65 11.60
N ILE A 144 -1.98 26.23 11.68
CA ILE A 144 -2.32 27.48 10.99
C ILE A 144 -1.52 28.64 11.59
N ILE A 145 -1.52 28.74 12.93
CA ILE A 145 -0.74 29.76 13.66
C ILE A 145 0.75 29.63 13.32
N ALA A 146 1.30 28.42 13.37
CA ALA A 146 2.70 28.15 13.06
C ALA A 146 3.03 28.58 11.62
N SER A 147 2.20 28.18 10.64
CA SER A 147 2.41 28.51 9.22
C SER A 147 2.40 30.02 8.96
N VAL A 148 1.50 30.77 9.62
CA VAL A 148 1.43 32.24 9.48
C VAL A 148 2.66 32.91 10.09
N LYS A 149 3.19 32.37 11.20
CA LYS A 149 4.39 32.91 11.86
C LYS A 149 5.67 32.60 11.07
N GLU A 150 5.85 31.37 10.60
CA GLU A 150 7.09 30.97 9.91
C GLU A 150 7.16 31.48 8.48
N LYS A 151 6.01 31.53 7.79
CA LYS A 151 5.93 31.86 6.35
C LYS A 151 6.89 31.03 5.49
N SER A 152 7.23 29.83 5.95
CA SER A 152 8.07 28.86 5.26
C SER A 152 7.36 27.51 5.17
N HIS A 153 7.61 26.81 4.07
CA HIS A 153 7.04 25.48 3.85
C HIS A 153 8.01 24.40 4.31
N ASP A 154 7.62 23.63 5.33
CA ASP A 154 8.36 22.43 5.73
C ASP A 154 7.98 21.25 4.82
N VAL A 155 8.92 20.86 3.94
CA VAL A 155 8.71 19.78 2.97
C VAL A 155 8.60 18.40 3.62
N ARG A 156 9.08 18.21 4.85
CA ARG A 156 9.07 16.90 5.54
C ARG A 156 7.64 16.35 5.69
N LEU A 157 6.70 17.20 6.07
CA LEU A 157 5.29 16.82 6.20
C LEU A 157 4.58 16.70 4.84
N SER A 158 5.10 17.33 3.79
CA SER A 158 4.61 17.13 2.41
C SER A 158 4.93 15.73 1.90
N PHE A 159 6.13 15.21 2.20
CA PHE A 159 6.47 13.82 1.91
C PHE A 159 5.53 12.85 2.63
N TYR A 160 5.26 13.06 3.93
CA TYR A 160 4.28 12.24 4.64
C TYR A 160 2.90 12.26 3.98
N ARG A 161 2.40 13.46 3.64
CA ARG A 161 1.11 13.62 2.96
C ARG A 161 1.09 12.86 1.63
N ARG A 162 2.15 12.99 0.82
CA ARG A 162 2.26 12.32 -0.48
C ARG A 162 2.29 10.81 -0.32
N GLY A 163 3.13 10.29 0.57
CA GLY A 163 3.19 8.86 0.88
C GLY A 163 1.86 8.27 1.35
N MET A 164 1.05 9.02 2.12
CA MET A 164 -0.30 8.59 2.49
C MET A 164 -1.27 8.50 1.30
N LEU A 165 -1.13 9.39 0.30
CA LEU A 165 -1.93 9.34 -0.92
C LEU A 165 -1.53 8.15 -1.81
N ASP A 166 -0.23 7.91 -1.95
CA ASP A 166 0.29 6.80 -2.75
C ASP A 166 -0.03 5.46 -2.07
N LEU A 167 0.06 5.38 -0.73
CA LEU A 167 -0.36 4.21 0.04
C LEU A 167 -1.86 3.90 -0.16
N LYS A 168 -2.71 4.95 -0.17
CA LYS A 168 -4.15 4.82 -0.45
C LYS A 168 -4.41 4.38 -1.88
N SER A 169 -3.59 4.83 -2.82
CA SER A 169 -3.70 4.48 -4.26
C SER A 169 -3.04 3.13 -4.58
N ARG A 170 -2.46 2.45 -3.57
CA ARG A 170 -1.72 1.18 -3.69
C ARG A 170 -0.43 1.28 -4.52
N GLU A 171 0.10 2.49 -4.67
CA GLU A 171 1.42 2.77 -5.25
C GLU A 171 2.48 2.63 -4.14
N TYR A 172 2.74 1.40 -3.72
CA TYR A 172 3.52 1.10 -2.52
C TYR A 172 5.02 1.44 -2.65
N ILE A 173 5.59 1.38 -3.85
CA ILE A 173 6.99 1.76 -4.12
C ILE A 173 7.15 3.28 -3.95
N GLU A 174 6.21 4.05 -4.49
CA GLU A 174 6.12 5.51 -4.39
C GLU A 174 5.90 5.93 -2.94
N ALA A 175 4.94 5.29 -2.27
CA ALA A 175 4.69 5.50 -0.84
C ALA A 175 5.95 5.23 0.00
N PHE A 176 6.67 4.13 -0.29
CA PHE A 176 7.94 3.82 0.35
C PHE A 176 8.94 4.96 0.13
N TYR A 177 9.08 5.48 -1.09
CA TYR A 177 9.99 6.59 -1.39
C TYR A 177 9.64 7.86 -0.63
N ASP A 178 8.37 8.27 -0.64
CA ASP A 178 7.95 9.49 0.05
C ASP A 178 8.19 9.39 1.56
N PHE A 179 7.81 8.27 2.19
CA PHE A 179 8.09 8.08 3.61
C PHE A 179 9.60 8.01 3.88
N TYR A 180 10.38 7.33 3.04
CA TYR A 180 11.84 7.29 3.19
C TYR A 180 12.45 8.70 3.05
N LEU A 181 11.98 9.52 2.12
CA LEU A 181 12.45 10.90 1.92
C LEU A 181 12.12 11.80 3.11
N MET A 182 11.02 11.57 3.82
CA MET A 182 10.76 12.23 5.09
C MET A 182 11.84 11.88 6.12
N LEU A 183 12.19 10.60 6.26
CA LEU A 183 13.24 10.16 7.18
C LEU A 183 14.62 10.71 6.78
N GLU A 184 14.97 10.62 5.50
CA GLU A 184 16.23 11.13 4.95
C GLU A 184 16.33 12.65 5.18
N SER A 185 15.28 13.41 4.88
CA SER A 185 15.25 14.87 5.09
C SER A 185 15.31 15.28 6.56
N THR A 186 14.85 14.41 7.47
CA THR A 186 14.82 14.71 8.90
C THR A 186 16.13 14.36 9.60
N PHE A 187 16.77 13.24 9.21
CA PHE A 187 17.85 12.64 10.02
C PHE A 187 19.17 12.44 9.27
N SER A 188 19.22 12.53 7.93
CA SER A 188 20.44 12.23 7.18
C SER A 188 21.46 13.38 7.15
N GLU A 189 21.11 14.59 7.58
CA GLU A 189 21.96 15.79 7.50
C GLU A 189 22.50 16.06 6.07
N GLY A 190 21.72 15.75 5.03
CA GLY A 190 22.09 15.98 3.63
C GLY A 190 23.13 15.00 3.08
N LYS A 191 23.37 13.87 3.76
CA LYS A 191 24.21 12.79 3.23
C LYS A 191 23.47 12.02 2.13
N THR A 192 24.19 11.65 1.07
CA THR A 192 23.60 10.99 -0.11
C THR A 192 24.15 9.58 -0.35
N LYS A 193 25.25 9.19 0.29
CA LYS A 193 25.82 7.84 0.18
C LYS A 193 25.14 6.90 1.16
N ASN A 194 24.73 5.71 0.71
CA ASN A 194 24.00 4.73 1.54
C ASN A 194 24.64 4.49 2.91
N SER A 195 25.96 4.27 2.97
CA SER A 195 26.66 4.03 4.25
C SER A 195 26.61 5.23 5.20
N GLN A 196 26.62 6.45 4.66
CA GLN A 196 26.54 7.68 5.45
C GLN A 196 25.11 7.94 5.92
N ILE A 197 24.11 7.67 5.07
CA ILE A 197 22.70 7.73 5.44
C ILE A 197 22.40 6.71 6.54
N GLU A 198 22.81 5.45 6.36
CA GLU A 198 22.65 4.39 7.35
C GLU A 198 23.23 4.79 8.70
N GLN A 199 24.48 5.28 8.72
CA GLN A 199 25.12 5.75 9.93
C GLN A 199 24.28 6.85 10.62
N LYS A 200 23.83 7.86 9.87
CA LYS A 200 23.06 8.98 10.42
C LYS A 200 21.68 8.57 10.96
N LEU A 201 21.00 7.67 10.27
CA LEU A 201 19.74 7.11 10.75
C LEU A 201 19.95 6.30 12.04
N VAL A 202 21.01 5.48 12.12
CA VAL A 202 21.34 4.71 13.34
C VAL A 202 21.68 5.61 14.53
N GLU A 203 22.36 6.74 14.30
CA GLU A 203 22.72 7.72 15.34
C GLU A 203 21.50 8.47 15.92
N SER A 204 20.36 8.52 15.20
CA SER A 204 19.17 9.27 15.63
C SER A 204 18.39 8.56 16.75
N THR A 205 18.39 9.15 17.94
CA THR A 205 17.60 8.67 19.10
C THR A 205 16.10 8.80 18.87
N ILE A 206 15.65 9.89 18.24
CA ILE A 206 14.23 10.11 17.92
C ILE A 206 13.73 9.00 16.97
N LEU A 207 14.48 8.71 15.91
CA LEU A 207 14.11 7.66 14.97
C LEU A 207 14.13 6.28 15.64
N ARG A 208 15.13 6.01 16.47
CA ARG A 208 15.21 4.78 17.27
C ARG A 208 13.97 4.57 18.11
N ASP A 209 13.56 5.58 18.87
CA ASP A 209 12.37 5.50 19.72
C ASP A 209 11.11 5.30 18.88
N CYS A 210 10.97 6.02 17.76
CA CYS A 210 9.85 5.85 16.85
C CYS A 210 9.75 4.41 16.33
N VAL A 211 10.86 3.82 15.88
CA VAL A 211 10.89 2.44 15.34
C VAL A 211 10.61 1.40 16.42
N LEU A 212 11.24 1.52 17.60
CA LEU A 212 11.06 0.57 18.70
C LEU A 212 9.65 0.59 19.28
N GLN A 213 8.99 1.76 19.28
CA GLN A 213 7.61 1.90 19.77
C GLN A 213 6.55 1.68 18.70
N THR A 214 6.93 1.37 17.46
CA THR A 214 6.02 1.05 16.36
C THR A 214 6.26 -0.37 15.88
N VAL A 215 7.10 -0.51 14.86
CA VAL A 215 7.19 -1.69 14.04
C VAL A 215 8.06 -2.77 14.69
N LEU A 216 8.90 -2.42 15.66
CA LEU A 216 9.65 -3.38 16.47
C LEU A 216 9.07 -3.55 17.89
N SER A 217 7.86 -3.02 18.14
CA SER A 217 7.19 -3.16 19.43
C SER A 217 6.61 -4.57 19.61
N SER A 218 6.51 -5.02 20.87
CA SER A 218 5.89 -6.31 21.15
C SER A 218 4.42 -6.30 20.74
N GLY A 219 4.05 -7.24 19.87
CA GLY A 219 2.68 -7.36 19.39
C GLY A 219 2.35 -6.58 18.13
N TYR A 220 3.32 -5.89 17.49
CA TYR A 220 3.10 -5.24 16.19
C TYR A 220 2.56 -6.22 15.12
N ALA A 221 3.05 -7.46 15.11
CA ALA A 221 2.54 -8.50 14.21
C ALA A 221 1.01 -8.73 14.31
N ASN A 222 0.37 -8.37 15.43
CA ASN A 222 -1.07 -8.50 15.64
C ASN A 222 -1.88 -7.28 15.18
N THR A 223 -1.23 -6.15 14.89
CA THR A 223 -1.88 -4.97 14.32
C THR A 223 -1.91 -5.02 12.79
N LEU A 224 -1.08 -5.88 12.19
CA LEU A 224 -1.02 -6.07 10.75
C LEU A 224 -2.24 -6.84 10.21
N PRO A 225 -2.66 -6.54 8.96
CA PRO A 225 -3.53 -7.42 8.21
C PRO A 225 -3.01 -8.87 8.20
N HIS A 226 -3.93 -9.83 8.23
CA HIS A 226 -3.62 -11.25 8.36
C HIS A 226 -2.61 -11.74 7.30
N GLU A 227 -2.73 -11.24 6.07
CA GLU A 227 -1.87 -11.57 4.93
C GLU A 227 -0.43 -11.02 5.06
N LEU A 228 -0.23 -9.91 5.78
CA LEU A 228 1.10 -9.29 5.95
C LEU A 228 1.86 -9.86 7.16
N LYS A 229 1.14 -10.41 8.13
CA LYS A 229 1.72 -10.95 9.37
C LYS A 229 2.81 -12.02 9.13
N PRO A 230 2.62 -13.06 8.30
CA PRO A 230 3.67 -14.06 8.05
C PRO A 230 4.92 -13.45 7.41
N LEU A 231 4.72 -12.48 6.50
CA LEU A 231 5.81 -11.78 5.85
C LEU A 231 6.64 -10.97 6.85
N TYR A 232 5.97 -10.26 7.75
CA TYR A 232 6.61 -9.51 8.84
C TYR A 232 7.39 -10.42 9.79
N VAL A 233 6.76 -11.50 10.28
CA VAL A 233 7.41 -12.46 11.20
C VAL A 233 8.69 -13.03 10.56
N ARG A 234 8.63 -13.40 9.29
CA ARG A 234 9.78 -13.95 8.56
C ARG A 234 10.90 -12.93 8.34
N LYS A 235 10.56 -11.66 8.06
CA LYS A 235 11.52 -10.67 7.56
C LYS A 235 12.00 -9.66 8.61
N TYR A 236 11.23 -9.38 9.66
CA TYR A 236 11.40 -8.17 10.48
C TYR A 236 11.28 -8.41 11.99
N ASP A 237 10.47 -9.37 12.45
CA ASP A 237 10.14 -9.53 13.88
C ASP A 237 11.35 -9.80 14.79
N SER A 238 12.40 -10.43 14.27
CA SER A 238 13.64 -10.70 15.01
C SER A 238 14.72 -9.63 14.84
N LEU A 239 14.49 -8.59 14.04
CA LEU A 239 15.52 -7.60 13.73
C LEU A 239 15.74 -6.63 14.90
N LYS A 240 17.00 -6.31 15.14
CA LYS A 240 17.38 -5.15 15.95
C LYS A 240 17.23 -3.87 15.15
N TYR A 241 17.19 -2.74 15.85
CA TYR A 241 17.05 -1.41 15.24
C TYR A 241 18.06 -1.16 14.11
N GLU A 242 19.34 -1.46 14.34
CA GLU A 242 20.40 -1.22 13.37
C GLU A 242 20.23 -2.09 12.11
N GLU A 243 19.79 -3.34 12.29
CA GLU A 243 19.51 -4.27 11.19
C GLU A 243 18.28 -3.84 10.38
N PHE A 244 17.26 -3.31 11.07
CA PHE A 244 16.07 -2.75 10.44
C PHE A 244 16.43 -1.53 9.56
N ILE A 245 17.19 -0.57 10.09
CA ILE A 245 17.65 0.61 9.34
C ILE A 245 18.48 0.21 8.12
N LYS A 246 19.44 -0.70 8.30
CA LYS A 246 20.25 -1.22 7.20
C LYS A 246 19.38 -1.86 6.11
N LYS A 247 18.34 -2.61 6.50
CA LYS A 247 17.39 -3.22 5.56
C LYS A 247 16.58 -2.17 4.81
N LEU A 248 16.11 -1.11 5.47
CA LEU A 248 15.41 0.00 4.79
C LEU A 248 16.30 0.70 3.76
N VAL A 249 17.54 1.04 4.12
CA VAL A 249 18.50 1.67 3.21
C VAL A 249 18.81 0.76 2.02
N SER A 250 18.92 -0.55 2.26
CA SER A 250 19.11 -1.56 1.21
C SER A 250 17.93 -1.62 0.25
N ILE A 251 16.68 -1.60 0.75
CA ILE A 251 15.47 -1.58 -0.08
C ILE A 251 15.44 -0.31 -0.92
N ARG A 252 15.71 0.86 -0.33
CA ARG A 252 15.80 2.13 -1.07
C ARG A 252 16.81 2.05 -2.21
N GLY A 253 18.01 1.53 -1.96
CA GLY A 253 19.03 1.35 -2.98
C GLY A 253 18.60 0.39 -4.09
N PHE A 254 17.93 -0.71 -3.73
CA PHE A 254 17.41 -1.70 -4.68
C PHE A 254 16.33 -1.11 -5.59
N LEU A 255 15.34 -0.43 -5.02
CA LEU A 255 14.26 0.20 -5.77
C LEU A 255 14.77 1.29 -6.72
N HIS A 256 15.80 2.06 -6.33
CA HIS A 256 16.38 3.10 -7.22
C HIS A 256 17.17 2.55 -8.42
N HIS A 257 17.53 1.26 -8.43
CA HIS A 257 18.44 0.69 -9.42
C HIS A 257 17.81 -0.51 -10.12
N HIS A 258 17.01 -0.23 -11.14
CA HIS A 258 16.47 -1.26 -12.02
C HIS A 258 17.58 -1.86 -12.91
N ASN A 259 17.65 -3.19 -13.00
CA ASN A 259 18.59 -3.93 -13.84
C ASN A 259 17.91 -5.13 -14.51
N MET A 260 17.70 -5.06 -15.82
CA MET A 260 17.06 -6.12 -16.61
C MET A 260 17.80 -7.47 -16.60
N LYS A 261 19.09 -7.50 -16.24
CA LYS A 261 19.87 -8.76 -16.18
C LYS A 261 19.67 -9.52 -14.87
N ARG A 262 19.01 -8.92 -13.88
CA ARG A 262 18.71 -9.56 -12.59
C ARG A 262 17.33 -10.21 -12.66
N SER A 263 17.28 -11.52 -12.38
CA SER A 263 16.04 -12.29 -12.34
C SER A 263 15.16 -11.95 -11.14
N ASP A 264 15.74 -11.33 -10.10
CA ASP A 264 15.09 -10.94 -8.85
C ASP A 264 14.80 -9.43 -8.77
N ASN A 265 14.77 -8.74 -9.90
CA ASN A 265 14.57 -7.29 -9.94
C ASN A 265 13.12 -6.89 -9.58
N TRP A 266 12.94 -5.65 -9.12
CA TRP A 266 11.61 -5.12 -8.85
C TRP A 266 10.88 -4.77 -10.16
N SER A 267 9.54 -4.80 -10.13
CA SER A 267 8.68 -4.40 -11.24
C SER A 267 7.73 -3.29 -10.79
N PRO A 268 7.51 -2.24 -11.60
CA PRO A 268 6.51 -1.22 -11.31
C PRO A 268 5.08 -1.80 -11.27
N THR A 269 4.82 -2.92 -11.95
CA THR A 269 3.50 -3.59 -11.90
C THR A 269 3.29 -4.39 -10.62
N LYS A 270 4.35 -4.69 -9.84
CA LYS A 270 4.27 -5.58 -8.66
C LYS A 270 4.29 -4.79 -7.35
N GLN A 271 3.50 -3.72 -7.29
CA GLN A 271 3.42 -2.82 -6.14
C GLN A 271 3.20 -3.57 -4.82
N GLY A 272 2.26 -4.54 -4.80
CA GLY A 272 1.88 -5.28 -3.59
C GLY A 272 3.04 -5.95 -2.84
N THR A 273 4.16 -6.23 -3.53
CA THR A 273 5.40 -6.78 -2.94
C THR A 273 5.97 -5.90 -1.82
N TYR A 274 5.75 -4.58 -1.89
CA TYR A 274 6.30 -3.58 -0.96
C TYR A 274 5.27 -3.01 0.01
N ARG A 275 4.05 -3.56 0.01
CA ARG A 275 2.96 -3.09 0.88
C ARG A 275 3.35 -3.09 2.35
N LEU A 276 3.98 -4.16 2.84
CA LEU A 276 4.42 -4.25 4.24
C LEU A 276 5.41 -3.14 4.59
N GLU A 277 6.44 -2.96 3.76
CA GLU A 277 7.49 -1.97 3.95
C GLU A 277 6.93 -0.53 3.91
N ALA A 278 6.01 -0.24 2.99
CA ALA A 278 5.31 1.05 2.92
C ALA A 278 4.40 1.29 4.15
N THR A 279 3.65 0.27 4.60
CA THR A 279 2.82 0.37 5.81
C THR A 279 3.67 0.65 7.04
N MET A 280 4.75 -0.12 7.26
CA MET A 280 5.68 0.10 8.38
C MET A 280 6.25 1.52 8.37
N LEU A 281 6.70 2.00 7.20
CA LEU A 281 7.23 3.35 7.08
C LEU A 281 6.19 4.44 7.34
N SER A 282 4.93 4.24 6.93
CA SER A 282 3.83 5.17 7.20
C SER A 282 3.62 5.37 8.71
N GLU A 283 3.68 4.30 9.48
CA GLU A 283 3.49 4.33 10.94
C GLU A 283 4.67 4.99 11.66
N ILE A 284 5.90 4.68 11.24
CA ILE A 284 7.12 5.36 11.73
C ILE A 284 7.03 6.85 11.43
N CYS A 285 6.72 7.20 10.18
CA CYS A 285 6.67 8.58 9.72
C CYS A 285 5.54 9.37 10.37
N CYS A 286 4.41 8.73 10.70
CA CYS A 286 3.35 9.37 11.49
C CYS A 286 3.90 9.87 12.84
N ARG A 287 4.68 9.03 13.55
CA ARG A 287 5.30 9.43 14.82
C ARG A 287 6.37 10.50 14.65
N VAL A 288 7.24 10.36 13.65
CA VAL A 288 8.23 11.40 13.31
C VAL A 288 7.52 12.72 12.96
N GLY A 289 6.40 12.66 12.25
CA GLY A 289 5.56 13.81 11.92
C GLY A 289 4.99 14.50 13.16
N MET A 290 4.59 13.73 14.17
CA MET A 290 4.19 14.30 15.47
C MET A 290 5.34 15.01 16.17
N HIS A 291 6.57 14.47 16.13
CA HIS A 291 7.74 15.18 16.65
C HIS A 291 7.99 16.50 15.92
N ILE A 292 7.96 16.50 14.58
CA ILE A 292 8.11 17.71 13.76
C ILE A 292 7.02 18.74 14.09
N PHE A 293 5.78 18.29 14.26
CA PHE A 293 4.66 19.15 14.65
C PHE A 293 4.89 19.82 16.02
N PHE A 294 5.30 19.07 17.04
CA PHE A 294 5.55 19.63 18.36
C PHE A 294 6.77 20.55 18.39
N GLU A 295 7.86 20.19 17.70
CA GLU A 295 9.04 21.03 17.52
C GLU A 295 8.67 22.38 16.88
N THR A 296 7.83 22.33 15.83
CA THR A 296 7.34 23.52 15.12
C THR A 296 6.50 24.40 16.05
N ASN A 297 5.60 23.81 16.84
CA ASN A 297 4.77 24.54 17.79
C ASN A 297 5.57 25.24 18.89
N GLU A 298 6.60 24.56 19.41
CA GLU A 298 7.51 25.12 20.41
C GLU A 298 8.31 26.28 19.81
N ARG A 299 8.95 26.05 18.66
CA ARG A 299 9.74 27.05 17.94
C ARG A 299 8.93 28.32 17.62
N THR A 300 7.67 28.15 17.21
CA THR A 300 6.77 29.26 16.84
C THR A 300 5.98 29.82 18.01
N LYS A 301 6.13 29.27 19.22
CA LYS A 301 5.39 29.65 20.43
C LYS A 301 3.88 29.68 20.16
N THR A 302 3.34 28.64 19.52
CA THR A 302 1.91 28.59 19.17
C THR A 302 0.99 28.56 20.38
N ASP A 303 1.45 28.02 21.51
CA ASP A 303 0.62 27.85 22.72
C ASP A 303 0.14 29.18 23.28
N GLY A 304 0.98 30.21 23.27
CA GLY A 304 0.59 31.56 23.70
C GLY A 304 -0.48 32.16 22.80
N ALA A 305 -0.28 32.09 21.49
CA ALA A 305 -1.23 32.61 20.50
C ALA A 305 -2.57 31.84 20.52
N TYR A 306 -2.51 30.51 20.65
CA TYR A 306 -3.70 29.68 20.79
C TYR A 306 -4.48 30.00 22.07
N SER A 307 -3.78 30.17 23.20
CA SER A 307 -4.41 30.53 24.47
C SER A 307 -5.10 31.90 24.41
N GLU A 308 -4.49 32.87 23.74
CA GLU A 308 -5.11 34.18 23.49
C GLU A 308 -6.36 34.04 22.60
N LEU A 309 -6.33 33.16 21.59
CA LEU A 309 -7.45 32.95 20.67
C LEU A 309 -8.66 32.41 21.39
N ILE A 310 -8.44 31.40 22.22
CA ILE A 310 -9.48 30.79 23.03
C ILE A 310 -10.06 31.81 24.02
N LYS A 311 -9.22 32.62 24.67
CA LYS A 311 -9.70 33.68 25.58
C LYS A 311 -10.62 34.68 24.87
N ARG A 312 -10.24 35.15 23.68
CA ARG A 312 -11.06 36.09 22.87
C ARG A 312 -12.36 35.43 22.38
N PHE A 313 -12.27 34.19 21.93
CA PHE A 313 -13.45 33.43 21.49
C PHE A 313 -14.48 33.26 22.62
N LEU A 314 -14.01 32.98 23.84
CA LEU A 314 -14.88 32.84 25.01
C LEU A 314 -15.42 34.17 25.53
N SER A 315 -14.76 35.31 25.25
CA SER A 315 -15.21 36.64 25.70
C SER A 315 -16.29 37.28 24.81
N SER A 316 -16.78 36.60 23.78
CA SER A 316 -17.74 37.12 22.77
C SER A 316 -17.21 38.27 21.91
N ASP A 317 -15.92 38.58 21.98
CA ASP A 317 -15.26 39.46 21.03
C ASP A 317 -14.97 38.68 19.74
N THR A 318 -15.09 39.32 18.59
CA THR A 318 -14.68 38.75 17.30
C THR A 318 -13.28 38.14 17.41
N ALA A 319 -13.19 36.80 17.29
CA ALA A 319 -11.97 36.03 17.46
C ALA A 319 -10.96 36.33 16.35
N SER A 320 -10.24 37.45 16.49
CA SER A 320 -9.13 37.86 15.63
C SER A 320 -7.88 38.10 16.48
N ILE A 321 -6.72 37.65 15.99
CA ILE A 321 -5.41 37.88 16.61
C ILE A 321 -4.48 38.48 15.56
N SER A 322 -3.73 39.51 15.96
CA SER A 322 -2.57 39.97 15.21
C SER A 322 -1.36 39.12 15.58
N LEU A 323 -0.82 38.36 14.62
CA LEU A 323 0.35 37.50 14.82
C LEU A 323 1.69 38.23 14.60
N CYS A 324 1.68 39.56 14.47
CA CYS A 324 2.89 40.36 14.25
C CYS A 324 3.54 40.78 15.58
N GLN A 325 4.40 39.92 16.13
CA GLN A 325 5.53 40.29 16.99
C GLN A 325 6.72 39.38 16.73
#